data_AF-A0AB35ME68-F1
#
_entry.id   AF-A0AB35ME68-F1
#
_cell.length_a   1.000
_cell.length_b   1.000
_cell.length_c   1.000
_cell.angle_alpha   90.00
_cell.angle_beta   90.00
_cell.angle_gamma   90.00
#
_symmetry.space_group_name_H-M   'P 1'
#
loop_
_entity.id
_entity.type
_entity.pdbx_description
1 polymer ?
#
loop_
_entity_poly.entity_id
_entity_poly.type
_entity_poly.pdbx_seq_one_letter_code
_entity_poly.pdbx_strand_id
1 'polypeptide(L)'
;MLARIRKQLEENKEQGFTLVELLVVIIIIGILAAIAVPIYLNQQAKARDSAAEADLASMRTAVAAYVVENPTTDLAGIQGGLSFSGSPANTMNISDYDPSDGSFCIGATYAGGTTPYAAGADFAVSSDENGTITKGSSTC
;
A
#
# COMPACT_ATOMS: atom_id res chain seq x y z
N MET A 1 15.44 -67.91 13.36
CA MET A 1 14.60 -66.70 13.12
C MET A 1 15.26 -65.38 13.54
N LEU A 2 16.07 -65.34 14.60
CA LEU A 2 16.69 -64.10 15.12
C LEU A 2 17.66 -63.39 14.17
N ALA A 3 18.29 -64.11 13.23
CA ALA A 3 19.26 -63.54 12.29
C ALA A 3 18.64 -62.62 11.23
N ARG A 4 17.37 -62.84 10.84
CA ARG A 4 16.66 -61.98 9.86
C ARG A 4 16.22 -60.65 10.45
N ILE A 5 15.88 -60.62 11.74
CA ILE A 5 15.43 -59.40 12.44
C ILE A 5 16.63 -58.45 12.66
N ARG A 6 17.83 -58.97 12.93
CA ARG A 6 19.04 -58.14 13.07
C ARG A 6 19.46 -57.46 11.77
N LYS A 7 19.27 -58.12 10.61
CA LYS A 7 19.62 -57.54 9.30
C LYS A 7 18.71 -56.36 8.91
N GLN A 8 17.44 -56.38 9.33
CA GLN A 8 16.50 -55.28 9.07
C GLN A 8 16.73 -54.03 9.95
N LEU A 9 17.44 -54.17 11.08
CA LEU A 9 17.85 -53.04 11.91
C LEU A 9 19.11 -52.35 11.36
N GLU A 10 19.96 -53.05 10.62
CA GLU A 10 21.16 -52.47 9.97
C GLU A 10 20.86 -51.81 8.61
N GLU A 11 19.77 -52.19 7.94
CA GLU A 11 19.36 -51.61 6.65
C GLU A 11 18.63 -50.26 6.79
N ASN A 12 18.10 -49.95 7.98
CA ASN A 12 17.56 -48.63 8.31
C ASN A 12 18.62 -47.77 9.01
N LYS A 13 19.78 -47.58 8.37
CA LYS A 13 20.69 -46.49 8.76
C LYS A 13 19.95 -45.19 8.51
N GLU A 14 19.36 -44.63 9.56
CA GLU A 14 18.78 -43.28 9.56
C GLU A 14 19.86 -42.31 9.08
N GLN A 15 19.77 -41.94 7.80
CA GLN A 15 20.61 -40.90 7.20
C GLN A 15 20.09 -39.57 7.74
N GLY A 16 20.59 -39.19 8.91
CA GLY A 16 20.32 -37.87 9.49
C GLY A 16 20.93 -36.77 8.63
N PHE A 17 20.20 -35.66 8.48
CA PHE A 17 20.72 -34.42 7.88
C PHE A 17 22.01 -34.02 8.60
N THR A 18 23.06 -33.71 7.85
CA THR A 18 24.30 -33.24 8.47
C THR A 18 24.11 -31.80 8.97
N LEU A 19 24.70 -31.45 10.11
CA LEU A 19 24.70 -30.05 10.59
C LEU A 19 25.33 -29.10 9.56
N VAL A 20 26.26 -29.60 8.76
CA VAL A 20 26.93 -28.85 7.69
C VAL A 20 25.99 -28.55 6.53
N GLU A 21 25.10 -29.49 6.15
CA GLU A 21 24.06 -29.24 5.14
C GLU A 21 23.13 -28.12 5.58
N LEU A 22 22.62 -28.18 6.81
CA LEU A 22 21.74 -27.13 7.31
C LEU A 22 22.46 -25.78 7.43
N LEU A 23 23.75 -25.78 7.80
CA LEU A 23 24.56 -24.56 7.88
C LEU A 23 24.70 -23.88 6.52
N VAL A 24 25.05 -24.62 5.46
CA VAL A 24 25.19 -24.06 4.11
C VAL A 24 23.86 -23.51 3.61
N VAL A 25 22.74 -24.20 3.87
CA VAL A 25 21.41 -23.77 3.44
C VAL A 25 21.02 -22.43 4.06
N ILE A 26 21.20 -22.26 5.39
CA ILE A 26 20.84 -20.99 6.04
C ILE A 26 21.75 -19.84 5.60
N ILE A 27 23.01 -20.11 5.25
CA ILE A 27 23.93 -19.09 4.70
C ILE A 27 23.42 -18.62 3.34
N ILE A 28 23.05 -19.55 2.46
CA ILE A 28 22.54 -19.20 1.13
C ILE A 28 21.21 -18.43 1.25
N ILE A 29 20.27 -18.90 2.07
CA ILE A 29 18.99 -18.21 2.30
C ILE A 29 19.24 -16.82 2.92
N GLY A 30 20.23 -16.68 3.81
CA GLY A 30 20.60 -15.40 4.42
C GLY A 30 21.07 -14.36 3.38
N ILE A 31 21.90 -14.78 2.42
CA ILE A 31 22.37 -13.90 1.33
C ILE A 31 21.19 -13.49 0.44
N LEU A 32 20.33 -14.45 0.06
CA LEU A 32 19.16 -14.17 -0.77
C LEU A 32 18.17 -13.22 -0.07
N ALA A 33 17.90 -13.46 1.22
CA ALA A 33 17.00 -12.63 2.01
C ALA A 33 17.52 -11.20 2.18
N ALA A 34 18.83 -11.01 2.37
CA ALA A 34 19.43 -9.69 2.51
C ALA A 34 19.20 -8.78 1.29
N ILE A 35 19.17 -9.35 0.09
CA ILE A 35 18.88 -8.62 -1.16
C ILE A 35 17.38 -8.54 -1.41
N ALA A 36 16.65 -9.62 -1.18
CA ALA A 36 15.23 -9.71 -1.52
C ALA A 36 14.33 -8.82 -0.63
N VAL A 37 14.61 -8.73 0.68
CA VAL A 37 13.80 -7.96 1.62
C VAL A 37 13.71 -6.47 1.27
N PRO A 38 14.81 -5.71 1.07
CA PRO A 38 14.71 -4.29 0.73
C PRO A 38 14.02 -4.06 -0.63
N ILE A 39 14.25 -4.95 -1.61
CA ILE A 39 13.56 -4.87 -2.91
C ILE A 39 12.06 -5.08 -2.73
N TYR A 40 11.67 -6.11 -1.99
CA TYR A 40 10.26 -6.41 -1.72
C TYR A 40 9.55 -5.26 -1.02
N LEU A 41 10.19 -4.66 0.01
CA LEU A 41 9.64 -3.52 0.72
C LEU A 41 9.47 -2.28 -0.18
N ASN A 42 10.44 -2.00 -1.04
CA ASN A 42 10.33 -0.90 -2.01
C ASN A 42 9.22 -1.16 -3.04
N GLN A 43 9.11 -2.39 -3.54
CA GLN A 43 8.04 -2.77 -4.47
C GLN A 43 6.66 -2.68 -3.82
N GLN A 44 6.54 -3.05 -2.54
CA GLN A 44 5.30 -2.88 -1.78
C GLN A 44 4.95 -1.40 -1.60
N ALA A 45 5.94 -0.54 -1.31
CA ALA A 45 5.72 0.91 -1.21
C ALA A 45 5.24 1.50 -2.53
N LYS A 46 5.89 1.16 -3.65
CA LYS A 46 5.46 1.59 -5.00
C LYS A 46 4.06 1.12 -5.36
N ALA A 47 3.72 -0.14 -5.03
CA ALA A 47 2.38 -0.66 -5.28
C ALA A 47 1.30 0.10 -4.49
N ARG A 48 1.63 0.56 -3.27
CA ARG A 48 0.74 1.39 -2.45
C ARG A 48 0.63 2.82 -2.97
N ASP A 49 1.72 3.40 -3.45
CA ASP A 49 1.70 4.71 -4.12
C ASP A 49 0.77 4.66 -5.34
N SER A 50 0.94 3.66 -6.22
CA SER A 50 0.08 3.49 -7.40
C SER A 50 -1.38 3.22 -7.04
N ALA A 51 -1.65 2.51 -5.94
CA ALA A 51 -3.01 2.31 -5.45
C ALA A 51 -3.65 3.62 -4.97
N ALA A 52 -2.91 4.45 -4.22
CA ALA A 52 -3.40 5.75 -3.79
C ALA A 52 -3.65 6.71 -4.97
N GLU A 53 -2.79 6.70 -5.98
CA GLU A 53 -3.00 7.48 -7.21
C GLU A 53 -4.29 7.06 -7.95
N ALA A 54 -4.55 5.74 -8.05
CA ALA A 54 -5.76 5.22 -8.67
C ALA A 54 -7.04 5.56 -7.87
N ASP A 55 -6.95 5.50 -6.53
CA ASP A 55 -8.03 5.90 -5.63
C ASP A 55 -8.35 7.39 -5.80
N LEU A 56 -7.32 8.25 -5.83
CA LEU A 56 -7.49 9.70 -6.03
C LEU A 56 -8.09 10.04 -7.40
N ALA A 57 -7.65 9.36 -8.47
CA ALA A 57 -8.23 9.56 -9.80
C ALA A 57 -9.73 9.21 -9.84
N SER A 58 -10.10 8.12 -9.17
CA SER A 58 -11.50 7.69 -9.03
C SER A 58 -12.30 8.70 -8.21
N MET A 59 -11.75 9.18 -7.10
CA MET A 59 -12.39 10.17 -6.24
C MET A 59 -12.56 11.52 -6.95
N ARG A 60 -11.56 11.98 -7.71
CA ARG A 60 -11.66 13.21 -8.51
C ARG A 60 -12.86 13.18 -9.45
N THR A 61 -13.05 12.06 -10.13
CA THR A 61 -14.16 11.88 -11.08
C THR A 61 -15.50 11.90 -10.35
N ALA A 62 -15.59 11.23 -9.20
CA ALA A 62 -16.80 11.19 -8.39
C ALA A 62 -17.17 12.57 -7.82
N VAL A 63 -16.20 13.31 -7.29
CA VAL A 63 -16.42 14.67 -6.75
C VAL A 63 -16.82 15.62 -7.87
N ALA A 64 -16.14 15.59 -9.01
CA ALA A 64 -16.50 16.43 -10.16
C ALA A 64 -17.93 16.15 -10.64
N ALA A 65 -18.34 14.88 -10.73
CA ALA A 65 -19.71 14.52 -11.08
C ALA A 65 -20.72 15.03 -10.03
N TYR A 66 -20.42 14.86 -8.75
CA TYR A 66 -21.30 15.28 -7.66
C TYR A 66 -21.52 16.80 -7.63
N VAL A 67 -20.47 17.59 -7.85
CA VAL A 67 -20.55 19.07 -7.90
C VAL A 67 -21.40 19.53 -9.09
N VAL A 68 -21.29 18.84 -10.24
CA VAL A 68 -22.14 19.12 -11.42
C VAL A 68 -23.61 18.78 -11.15
N GLU A 69 -23.89 17.69 -10.46
CA GLU A 69 -25.26 17.28 -10.10
C GLU A 69 -25.86 18.17 -9.00
N ASN A 70 -25.01 18.74 -8.12
CA ASN A 70 -25.42 19.52 -6.95
C ASN A 70 -24.76 20.91 -6.99
N PRO A 71 -25.20 21.82 -7.87
CA PRO A 71 -24.53 23.10 -8.10
C PRO A 71 -24.53 24.06 -6.90
N THR A 72 -25.36 23.81 -5.89
CA THR A 72 -25.43 24.59 -4.65
C THR A 72 -24.80 23.87 -3.46
N THR A 73 -24.10 22.77 -3.69
CA THR A 73 -23.44 22.02 -2.62
C THR A 73 -22.28 22.83 -2.02
N ASP A 74 -21.94 22.51 -0.78
CA ASP A 74 -20.76 23.02 -0.09
C ASP A 74 -19.84 21.84 0.28
N LEU A 75 -18.69 22.12 0.90
CA LEU A 75 -17.74 21.07 1.27
C LEU A 75 -18.38 19.99 2.17
N ALA A 76 -19.28 20.38 3.08
CA ALA A 76 -19.97 19.45 3.96
C ALA A 76 -20.96 18.56 3.20
N GLY A 77 -21.66 19.12 2.21
CA GLY A 77 -22.53 18.39 1.29
C GLY A 77 -21.77 17.33 0.50
N ILE A 78 -20.59 17.67 -0.02
CA ILE A 78 -19.73 16.72 -0.73
C ILE A 78 -19.25 15.60 0.21
N GLN A 79 -18.71 15.95 1.38
CA GLN A 79 -18.20 14.96 2.35
C GLN A 79 -19.30 14.07 2.93
N GLY A 80 -20.53 14.58 3.06
CA GLY A 80 -21.68 13.81 3.52
C GLY A 80 -22.37 13.00 2.40
N GLY A 81 -22.28 13.47 1.16
CA GLY A 81 -22.91 12.85 -0.01
C GLY A 81 -22.06 11.76 -0.67
N LEU A 82 -20.74 11.78 -0.47
CA LEU A 82 -19.80 10.82 -1.02
C LEU A 82 -19.11 10.02 0.08
N SER A 83 -19.22 8.69 0.00
CA SER A 83 -18.49 7.76 0.86
C SER A 83 -17.40 7.08 0.05
N PHE A 84 -16.14 7.44 0.31
CA PHE A 84 -15.00 6.82 -0.37
C PHE A 84 -14.28 5.87 0.61
N SER A 85 -14.17 4.60 0.21
CA SER A 85 -13.31 3.64 0.90
C SER A 85 -12.12 3.38 -0.02
N GLY A 86 -10.97 3.98 0.31
CA GLY A 86 -9.73 3.73 -0.43
C GLY A 86 -9.22 2.31 -0.25
N SER A 87 -8.13 2.00 -0.95
CA SER A 87 -7.36 0.79 -0.76
C SER A 87 -6.99 0.58 0.72
N PRO A 88 -6.74 -0.68 1.17
CA PRO A 88 -6.46 -0.96 2.57
C PRO A 88 -5.33 -0.07 3.12
N ALA A 89 -5.61 0.62 4.23
CA ALA A 89 -4.76 1.61 4.90
C ALA A 89 -4.75 3.04 4.33
N ASN A 90 -5.54 3.37 3.31
CA ASN A 90 -5.70 4.75 2.84
C ASN A 90 -6.95 5.40 3.46
N THR A 91 -6.76 6.52 4.14
CA THR A 91 -7.84 7.44 4.51
C THR A 91 -7.89 8.54 3.45
N MET A 92 -9.05 8.69 2.83
CA MET A 92 -9.26 9.67 1.76
C MET A 92 -9.98 10.89 2.33
N ASN A 93 -9.60 12.09 1.92
CA ASN A 93 -10.23 13.33 2.36
C ASN A 93 -10.49 14.27 1.17
N ILE A 94 -11.47 15.16 1.37
CA ILE A 94 -11.80 16.24 0.44
C ILE A 94 -11.73 17.54 1.23
N SER A 95 -11.06 18.56 0.69
CA SER A 95 -10.90 19.88 1.32
C SER A 95 -11.02 21.00 0.29
N ASP A 96 -10.98 22.25 0.77
CA ASP A 96 -10.78 23.47 -0.03
C ASP A 96 -11.70 23.57 -1.27
N TYR A 97 -12.97 23.21 -1.09
CA TYR A 97 -13.98 23.33 -2.14
C TYR A 97 -14.46 24.78 -2.28
N ASP A 98 -14.36 25.35 -3.48
CA ASP A 98 -14.94 26.64 -3.85
C ASP A 98 -16.13 26.44 -4.81
N PRO A 99 -17.37 26.75 -4.40
CA PRO A 99 -18.55 26.62 -5.25
C PRO A 99 -18.60 27.62 -6.41
N SER A 100 -17.78 28.68 -6.38
CA SER A 100 -17.75 29.72 -7.42
C SER A 100 -17.12 29.19 -8.71
N ASP A 101 -16.05 28.41 -8.57
CA ASP A 101 -15.27 27.86 -9.67
C ASP A 101 -15.33 26.32 -9.75
N GLY A 102 -15.99 25.66 -8.79
CA GLY A 102 -16.08 24.21 -8.69
C GLY A 102 -14.74 23.54 -8.36
N SER A 103 -13.77 24.32 -7.85
CA SER A 103 -12.48 23.81 -7.48
C SER A 103 -12.57 23.04 -6.16
N PHE A 104 -11.75 22.00 -6.00
CA PHE A 104 -11.66 21.19 -4.80
C PHE A 104 -10.29 20.55 -4.67
N CYS A 105 -10.00 20.11 -3.45
CA CYS A 105 -8.83 19.33 -3.10
C CYS A 105 -9.23 17.94 -2.66
N ILE A 106 -8.47 16.96 -3.12
CA ILE A 106 -8.57 15.59 -2.65
C ILE A 106 -7.23 15.09 -2.15
N GLY A 107 -7.24 14.32 -1.07
CA GLY A 107 -6.04 13.74 -0.50
C GLY A 107 -6.20 12.30 -0.07
N ALA A 108 -5.07 11.62 0.04
CA ALA A 108 -4.95 10.27 0.59
C ALA A 108 -3.87 10.29 1.68
N THR A 109 -4.19 9.78 2.86
CA THR A 109 -3.26 9.64 3.99
C THR A 109 -3.16 8.17 4.39
N TYR A 110 -1.95 7.66 4.58
CA TYR A 110 -1.73 6.30 5.05
C TYR A 110 -1.93 6.19 6.57
N ALA A 111 -2.79 5.27 7.00
CA ALA A 111 -2.94 4.86 8.39
C ALA A 111 -1.76 3.96 8.81
N GLY A 112 -0.56 4.53 8.91
CA GLY A 112 0.64 3.75 9.24
C GLY A 112 1.94 4.53 9.21
N GLY A 113 1.90 5.83 9.57
CA GLY A 113 3.02 6.75 9.57
C GLY A 113 4.34 6.09 9.96
N THR A 114 5.16 5.83 8.95
CA THR A 114 6.60 5.72 9.10
C THR A 114 7.19 6.58 8.01
N THR A 115 8.07 7.47 8.44
CA THR A 115 8.90 8.37 7.65
C THR A 115 9.20 7.89 6.22
N PRO A 116 9.14 8.78 5.21
CA PRO A 116 9.41 10.22 5.36
C PRO A 116 8.15 11.13 5.39
N TYR A 117 6.97 10.61 5.71
CA TYR A 117 5.75 11.39 5.63
C TYR A 117 5.19 11.83 6.99
N ALA A 118 4.99 13.15 7.14
CA ALA A 118 4.47 13.80 8.34
C ALA A 118 2.94 13.81 8.34
N ALA A 119 2.32 14.03 9.51
CA ALA A 119 0.87 14.08 9.69
C ALA A 119 0.22 15.19 8.82
N GLY A 120 -0.26 14.79 7.66
CA GLY A 120 -0.80 15.60 6.57
C GLY A 120 -0.88 14.71 5.33
N ALA A 121 -1.80 14.96 4.40
CA ALA A 121 -2.03 14.06 3.26
C ALA A 121 -0.70 13.69 2.55
N ASP A 122 -0.49 12.40 2.30
CA ASP A 122 0.71 11.88 1.62
C ASP A 122 0.67 12.17 0.12
N PHE A 123 -0.54 12.28 -0.41
CA PHE A 123 -0.84 12.64 -1.78
C PHE A 123 -1.98 13.65 -1.77
N ALA A 124 -1.81 14.74 -2.52
CA ALA A 124 -2.85 15.74 -2.75
C ALA A 124 -3.00 16.02 -4.25
N VAL A 125 -4.24 16.17 -4.70
CA VAL A 125 -4.59 16.63 -6.05
C VAL A 125 -5.46 17.86 -5.91
N SER A 126 -4.97 18.98 -6.40
CA SER A 126 -5.77 20.19 -6.61
C SER A 126 -6.48 20.08 -7.96
N SER A 127 -7.71 20.58 -8.01
CA SER A 127 -8.48 20.63 -9.26
C SER A 127 -8.01 21.72 -10.24
N ASP A 128 -7.15 22.65 -9.82
CA ASP A 128 -6.60 23.71 -10.66
C ASP A 128 -5.39 23.20 -11.48
N GLU A 129 -5.48 23.40 -12.80
CA GLU A 129 -4.42 23.19 -13.79
C GLU A 129 -3.85 21.75 -13.88
N ASN A 130 -4.44 20.96 -14.79
CA ASN A 130 -4.03 19.60 -15.20
C ASN A 130 -4.18 18.47 -14.16
N GLY A 131 -4.49 18.76 -12.89
CA GLY A 131 -4.72 17.74 -11.85
C GLY A 131 -3.56 16.79 -11.66
N THR A 132 -2.38 17.38 -11.57
CA THR A 132 -1.13 16.67 -11.27
C THR A 132 -1.22 16.13 -9.86
N ILE A 133 -0.98 14.83 -9.69
CA ILE A 133 -0.91 14.22 -8.36
C ILE A 133 0.42 14.63 -7.73
N THR A 134 0.37 15.40 -6.63
CA THR A 134 1.59 15.80 -5.90
C THR A 134 1.78 14.90 -4.68
N LYS A 135 2.95 14.28 -4.60
CA LYS A 135 3.36 13.43 -3.49
C LYS A 135 4.08 14.28 -2.45
N GLY A 136 3.69 14.27 -1.18
CA GLY A 136 4.38 15.04 -0.11
C GLY A 136 3.85 16.44 0.16
N SER A 137 2.76 16.83 -0.47
CA SER A 137 2.15 18.15 -0.25
C SER A 137 0.91 18.00 0.63
N SER A 138 0.91 18.69 1.77
CA SER A 138 -0.28 18.86 2.61
C SER A 138 -1.22 19.95 2.06
N THR A 139 -0.84 20.62 0.97
CA THR A 139 -1.55 21.74 0.38
C THR A 139 -1.79 21.49 -1.10
N CYS A 140 -3.02 21.69 -1.52
CA CYS A 140 -3.24 22.45 -2.73
C CYS A 140 -2.82 23.90 -2.44
#